data_AF-A0AAV5JY39-F1
#
_entry.id   AF-A0AAV5JY39-F1
#
_cell.length_a   1.000
_cell.length_b   1.000
_cell.length_c   1.000
_cell.angle_alpha   90.00
_cell.angle_beta   90.00
_cell.angle_gamma   90.00
#
_symmetry.space_group_name_H-M   'P 1'
#
loop_
_entity.id
_entity.type
_entity.pdbx_description
1 polymer ?
#
loop_
_entity_poly.entity_id
_entity_poly.type
_entity_poly.pdbx_seq_one_letter_code
_entity_poly.pdbx_strand_id
1 'polypeptide(L)'
;MGSATTVSPVMNCGHGDYGYDRNSYYQRECANLQKGKIEEVIKEKLDLKKFCSTSNTIRVADLGCSIGPNTFIAMHDVVEAMKQKLQSQFSPSSKMSEFQVFFNDQPSNDFDTLFTSLPKERPYFAVGVRGSFHGRLYPESSVHFAFAAHVLNWLSKVPEELLDKKSTAWNKGRVHYTNAPKEMVDAYKR
;
A
#
# COMPACT_ATOMS: atom_id res chain seq x y z
N MET A 1 29.24 5.48 17.55
CA MET A 1 28.66 6.46 16.61
C MET A 1 27.19 6.19 16.57
N GLY A 2 26.34 7.13 16.99
CA GLY A 2 24.90 6.91 17.10
C GLY A 2 24.34 6.48 15.75
N SER A 3 23.62 5.35 15.72
CA SER A 3 22.83 5.00 14.55
C SER A 3 21.86 6.15 14.33
N ALA A 4 21.99 6.87 13.22
CA ALA A 4 20.94 7.75 12.78
C ALA A 4 19.68 6.89 12.71
N THR A 5 18.73 7.13 13.60
CA THR A 5 17.37 6.60 13.46
C THR A 5 16.87 7.13 12.13
N THR A 6 16.97 6.32 11.09
CA THR A 6 16.36 6.59 9.79
C THR A 6 14.87 6.68 10.04
N VAL A 7 14.36 7.91 10.15
CA VAL A 7 12.92 8.15 10.12
C VAL A 7 12.44 7.60 8.79
N SER A 8 11.57 6.59 8.84
CA SER A 8 10.98 6.05 7.63
C SER A 8 10.25 7.18 6.90
N PRO A 9 10.54 7.41 5.61
CA PRO A 9 9.90 8.49 4.88
C PRO A 9 8.40 8.23 4.76
N VAL A 10 7.61 9.25 5.08
CA VAL A 10 6.15 9.29 4.87
C VAL A 10 5.83 10.47 3.96
N MET A 11 4.64 10.45 3.37
CA MET A 11 4.19 11.58 2.56
C MET A 11 3.90 12.80 3.44
N ASN A 12 3.87 13.99 2.85
CA ASN A 12 3.52 15.20 3.59
C ASN A 12 2.05 15.16 4.03
N CYS A 13 1.82 15.06 5.34
CA CYS A 13 0.49 14.87 5.92
C CYS A 13 -0.21 16.17 6.35
N GLY A 14 0.37 17.35 6.08
CA GLY A 14 -0.23 18.62 6.48
C GLY A 14 -1.44 19.03 5.62
N HIS A 15 -2.50 19.55 6.24
CA HIS A 15 -3.74 20.00 5.58
C HIS A 15 -3.63 21.29 4.74
N GLY A 16 -2.42 21.81 4.53
CA GLY A 16 -2.19 23.00 3.71
C GLY A 16 -2.13 22.67 2.21
N ASP A 17 -1.85 23.68 1.39
CA ASP A 17 -1.74 23.54 -0.08
C ASP A 17 -0.65 22.55 -0.52
N TYR A 18 0.26 22.18 0.38
CA TYR A 18 1.37 21.25 0.15
C TYR A 18 1.10 19.81 0.64
N GLY A 19 -0.11 19.54 1.13
CA GLY A 19 -0.53 18.23 1.62
C GLY A 19 -0.58 17.19 0.50
N TYR A 20 -0.22 15.95 0.82
CA TYR A 20 -0.24 14.84 -0.13
C TYR A 20 -1.66 14.52 -0.63
N ASP A 21 -2.67 14.65 0.23
CA ASP A 21 -4.08 14.51 -0.11
C ASP A 21 -4.52 15.41 -1.28
N ARG A 22 -3.89 16.58 -1.42
CA ARG A 22 -4.13 17.55 -2.50
C ARG A 22 -3.16 17.44 -3.68
N ASN A 23 -2.02 16.79 -3.50
CA ASN A 23 -0.93 16.73 -4.47
C ASN A 23 -0.63 15.31 -4.97
N SER A 24 -1.58 14.38 -4.82
CA SER A 24 -1.43 12.97 -5.18
C SER A 24 -2.22 12.56 -6.44
N TYR A 25 -2.52 13.52 -7.32
CA TYR A 25 -3.27 13.29 -8.56
C TYR A 25 -2.59 12.28 -9.48
N TYR A 26 -1.28 12.38 -9.67
CA TYR A 26 -0.54 11.48 -10.56
C TYR A 26 -0.66 10.02 -10.11
N GLN A 27 -0.49 9.76 -8.82
CA GLN A 27 -0.63 8.43 -8.22
C GLN A 27 -2.05 7.90 -8.37
N ARG A 28 -3.05 8.78 -8.25
CA ARG A 28 -4.46 8.43 -8.46
C ARG A 28 -4.72 7.98 -9.89
N GLU A 29 -4.27 8.75 -10.88
CA GLU A 29 -4.46 8.41 -12.29
C GLU A 29 -3.74 7.11 -12.66
N CYS A 30 -2.50 6.92 -12.19
CA CYS A 30 -1.78 5.67 -12.40
C CYS A 30 -2.52 4.46 -11.80
N ALA A 31 -3.08 4.58 -10.59
CA ALA A 31 -3.89 3.53 -9.99
C ALA A 31 -5.19 3.27 -10.79
N ASN A 32 -5.88 4.33 -11.23
CA ASN A 32 -7.09 4.24 -12.03
C ASN A 32 -6.86 3.52 -13.36
N LEU A 33 -5.73 3.76 -14.02
CA LEU A 33 -5.36 3.06 -15.26
C LEU A 33 -5.19 1.54 -15.07
N GLN A 34 -4.88 1.09 -13.86
CA GLN A 34 -4.75 -0.34 -13.53
C GLN A 34 -6.03 -0.95 -12.97
N LYS A 35 -7.09 -0.15 -12.73
CA LYS A 35 -8.35 -0.60 -12.13
C LYS A 35 -8.95 -1.80 -12.85
N GLY A 36 -9.12 -1.73 -14.17
CA GLY A 36 -9.70 -2.83 -14.96
C GLY A 36 -8.90 -4.13 -14.84
N LYS A 37 -7.57 -4.04 -14.77
CA LYS A 37 -6.70 -5.22 -14.57
C LYS A 37 -6.84 -5.81 -13.17
N ILE A 38 -7.01 -4.98 -12.15
CA ILE A 38 -7.27 -5.44 -10.78
C ILE A 38 -8.62 -6.16 -10.70
N GLU A 39 -9.67 -5.59 -11.31
CA GLU A 39 -11.00 -6.19 -11.40
C GLU A 39 -10.95 -7.55 -12.12
N GLU A 40 -10.23 -7.64 -13.23
CA GLU A 40 -10.01 -8.88 -13.97
C GLU A 40 -9.30 -9.94 -13.11
N VAL A 41 -8.20 -9.58 -12.44
CA VAL A 41 -7.48 -10.50 -11.55
C VAL A 41 -8.38 -10.98 -10.40
N ILE A 42 -9.16 -10.09 -9.79
CA ILE A 42 -10.14 -10.47 -8.76
C ILE A 42 -11.16 -11.45 -9.34
N LYS A 43 -11.73 -11.14 -10.51
CA LYS A 43 -12.74 -11.97 -11.19
C LYS A 43 -12.22 -13.34 -11.59
N GLU A 44 -11.00 -13.45 -12.09
CA GLU A 44 -10.47 -14.69 -12.67
C GLU A 44 -9.66 -15.53 -11.69
N LYS A 45 -8.88 -14.90 -10.81
CA LYS A 45 -7.85 -15.61 -10.03
C LYS A 45 -8.23 -15.81 -8.56
N LEU A 46 -9.09 -14.96 -8.01
CA LEU A 46 -9.37 -14.96 -6.57
C LEU A 46 -10.46 -15.98 -6.19
N ASP A 47 -10.12 -17.07 -5.51
CA ASP A 47 -11.12 -18.05 -5.07
C ASP A 47 -11.88 -17.59 -3.81
N LEU A 48 -12.82 -16.66 -4.01
CA LEU A 48 -13.63 -16.11 -2.93
C LEU A 48 -14.52 -17.16 -2.28
N LYS A 49 -14.99 -18.19 -3.02
CA LYS A 49 -15.79 -19.28 -2.43
C LYS A 49 -15.01 -20.01 -1.34
N LYS A 50 -13.74 -20.32 -1.63
CA LYS A 50 -12.85 -20.93 -0.65
C LYS A 50 -12.64 -20.03 0.56
N PHE A 51 -12.40 -18.73 0.37
CA PHE A 51 -12.21 -17.81 1.50
C PHE A 51 -13.44 -17.76 2.40
N CYS A 52 -14.63 -17.60 1.81
CA CYS A 52 -15.90 -17.58 2.54
C CYS A 52 -16.17 -18.89 3.30
N SER A 53 -15.70 -20.03 2.80
CA SER A 53 -15.84 -21.32 3.50
C SER A 53 -15.00 -21.42 4.77
N THR A 54 -13.89 -20.66 4.84
CA THR A 54 -12.95 -20.66 5.97
C THR A 54 -13.18 -19.53 6.97
N SER A 55 -13.79 -18.42 6.52
CA SER A 55 -14.00 -17.22 7.31
C SER A 55 -15.17 -16.42 6.75
N ASN A 56 -16.03 -15.89 7.63
CA ASN A 56 -17.07 -14.96 7.21
C ASN A 56 -16.54 -13.56 6.86
N THR A 57 -15.29 -13.27 7.19
CA THR A 57 -14.63 -11.98 6.94
C THR A 57 -13.53 -12.14 5.90
N ILE A 58 -13.64 -11.38 4.81
CA ILE A 58 -12.57 -11.20 3.82
C ILE A 58 -11.72 -10.01 4.25
N ARG A 59 -10.42 -10.25 4.33
CA ARG A 59 -9.41 -9.31 4.82
C ARG A 59 -8.53 -8.83 3.68
N VAL A 60 -8.52 -7.52 3.50
CA VAL A 60 -7.77 -6.81 2.45
C VAL A 60 -6.73 -5.94 3.13
N ALA A 61 -5.53 -5.84 2.59
CA ALA A 61 -4.48 -4.95 3.08
C ALA A 61 -4.09 -3.94 2.00
N ASP A 62 -4.05 -2.66 2.34
CA ASP A 62 -3.38 -1.62 1.57
C ASP A 62 -2.03 -1.31 2.22
N LEU A 63 -0.93 -1.60 1.51
CA LEU A 63 0.43 -1.39 1.96
C LEU A 63 0.93 -0.04 1.41
N GLY A 64 1.23 0.91 2.30
CA GLY A 64 1.58 2.28 1.93
C GLY A 64 0.36 3.16 1.66
N CYS A 65 -0.60 3.16 2.59
CA CYS A 65 -1.89 3.84 2.41
C CYS A 65 -1.79 5.37 2.43
N SER A 66 -0.72 5.95 2.98
CA SER A 66 -0.60 7.38 3.28
C SER A 66 -1.82 7.85 4.09
N ILE A 67 -2.40 9.00 3.76
CA ILE A 67 -3.52 9.64 4.49
C ILE A 67 -4.82 9.72 3.68
N GLY A 68 -4.82 9.22 2.45
CA GLY A 68 -5.92 9.40 1.50
C GLY A 68 -5.80 10.67 0.64
N PRO A 69 -6.75 10.90 -0.30
CA PRO A 69 -7.96 10.11 -0.53
C PRO A 69 -7.72 8.83 -1.37
N ASN A 70 -6.55 8.68 -1.99
CA ASN A 70 -6.28 7.62 -2.97
C ASN A 70 -6.49 6.20 -2.41
N THR A 71 -6.06 5.94 -1.17
CA THR A 71 -6.27 4.64 -0.50
C THR A 71 -7.75 4.28 -0.40
N PHE A 72 -8.63 5.25 -0.09
CA PHE A 72 -10.06 4.99 0.06
C PHE A 72 -10.70 4.63 -1.27
N ILE A 73 -10.30 5.30 -2.35
CA ILE A 73 -10.78 5.03 -3.71
C ILE A 73 -10.33 3.62 -4.13
N ALA A 74 -9.05 3.31 -3.98
CA ALA A 74 -8.51 1.99 -4.33
C ALA A 74 -9.18 0.87 -3.54
N MET A 75 -9.35 1.04 -2.22
CA MET A 75 -9.97 0.03 -1.36
C MET A 75 -11.47 -0.11 -1.62
N HIS A 76 -12.17 0.97 -1.95
CA HIS A 76 -13.54 0.89 -2.40
C HIS A 76 -13.65 0.04 -3.68
N ASP A 77 -12.83 0.33 -4.69
CA ASP A 77 -12.85 -0.38 -5.96
C ASP A 77 -12.50 -1.88 -5.80
N VAL A 78 -11.48 -2.20 -5.01
CA VAL A 78 -11.11 -3.60 -4.70
C VAL A 78 -12.25 -4.33 -3.99
N VAL A 79 -12.84 -3.73 -2.95
CA VAL A 79 -13.94 -4.35 -2.20
C VAL A 79 -15.18 -4.51 -3.08
N GLU A 80 -15.49 -3.52 -3.91
CA GLU A 80 -16.64 -3.57 -4.80
C GLU A 80 -16.49 -4.67 -5.86
N ALA A 81 -15.31 -4.81 -6.47
CA ALA A 81 -15.02 -5.90 -7.40
C ALA A 81 -15.18 -7.28 -6.74
N MET A 82 -14.73 -7.44 -5.49
CA MET A 82 -14.92 -8.67 -4.73
C MET A 82 -16.40 -8.92 -4.41
N LYS A 83 -17.15 -7.88 -4.03
CA LYS A 83 -18.60 -7.97 -3.77
C LYS A 83 -19.37 -8.42 -4.99
N GLN A 84 -19.11 -7.82 -6.15
CA GLN A 84 -19.76 -8.18 -7.41
C GLN A 84 -19.46 -9.64 -7.77
N LYS A 85 -18.21 -10.08 -7.58
CA LYS A 85 -17.85 -11.48 -7.76
C LYS A 85 -18.64 -12.41 -6.83
N LEU A 86 -18.72 -12.10 -5.53
CA LEU A 86 -19.52 -12.89 -4.58
C LEU A 86 -20.99 -12.96 -5.00
N GLN A 87 -21.60 -11.82 -5.35
CA GLN A 87 -23.00 -11.76 -5.80
C GLN A 87 -23.25 -12.63 -7.04
N SER A 88 -22.28 -12.71 -7.97
CA SER A 88 -22.39 -13.59 -9.14
C SER A 88 -22.22 -15.08 -8.82
N GLN A 89 -21.61 -15.41 -7.67
CA GLN A 89 -21.21 -16.77 -7.30
C GLN A 89 -22.12 -17.44 -6.27
N PHE A 90 -22.89 -16.66 -5.51
CA PHE A 90 -23.74 -17.09 -4.40
C PHE A 90 -25.20 -16.68 -4.63
N SER A 91 -26.13 -17.43 -4.05
CA SER A 91 -27.56 -17.10 -4.12
C SER A 91 -27.86 -15.78 -3.36
N PRO A 92 -28.83 -14.97 -3.79
CA PRO A 92 -29.21 -13.71 -3.12
C PRO A 92 -29.61 -13.86 -1.65
N SER A 93 -30.02 -15.06 -1.23
CA SER A 93 -30.35 -15.39 0.16
C SER A 93 -29.15 -15.72 1.04
N SER A 94 -27.95 -15.83 0.47
CA SER A 94 -26.73 -16.15 1.21
C SER A 94 -26.28 -14.96 2.05
N LYS A 95 -25.82 -15.21 3.28
CA LYS A 95 -25.19 -14.17 4.09
C LYS A 95 -23.95 -13.65 3.37
N MET A 96 -23.93 -12.35 3.09
CA MET A 96 -22.77 -11.70 2.48
C MET A 96 -21.59 -11.69 3.46
N SER A 97 -20.39 -11.98 2.96
CA SER A 97 -19.17 -11.86 3.76
C SER A 97 -18.90 -10.40 4.13
N GLU A 98 -18.37 -10.21 5.33
CA GLU A 98 -17.91 -8.90 5.79
C GLU A 98 -16.54 -8.61 5.19
N PHE A 99 -16.27 -7.34 4.92
CA PHE A 99 -14.97 -6.88 4.47
C PHE A 99 -14.26 -6.14 5.58
N GLN A 100 -13.00 -6.46 5.82
CA GLN A 100 -12.11 -5.75 6.72
C GLN A 100 -10.88 -5.29 5.92
N VAL A 101 -10.62 -4.00 5.93
CA VAL A 101 -9.50 -3.37 5.24
C VAL A 101 -8.48 -2.91 6.28
N PHE A 102 -7.25 -3.39 6.14
CA PHE A 102 -6.09 -2.93 6.86
C PHE A 102 -5.38 -1.84 6.07
N PHE A 103 -5.32 -0.64 6.63
CA PHE A 103 -4.55 0.48 6.11
C PHE A 103 -3.18 0.45 6.78
N ASN A 104 -2.15 0.04 6.04
CA ASN A 104 -0.78 -0.01 6.54
C ASN A 104 0.05 1.17 6.03
N ASP A 105 0.81 1.77 6.93
CA ASP A 105 1.89 2.70 6.59
C ASP A 105 2.93 2.70 7.73
N GLN A 106 4.00 3.47 7.55
CA GLN A 106 5.05 3.67 8.53
C GLN A 106 4.48 4.20 9.86
N PRO A 107 5.11 3.89 11.00
CA PRO A 107 4.63 4.34 12.31
C PRO A 107 4.45 5.86 12.45
N SER A 108 5.19 6.65 11.68
CA SER A 108 5.17 8.11 11.65
C SER A 108 4.13 8.72 10.70
N ASN A 109 3.35 7.89 9.99
CA ASN A 109 2.27 8.39 9.14
C ASN A 109 1.13 8.98 9.99
N ASP A 110 0.40 9.95 9.43
CA ASP A 110 -0.71 10.61 10.11
C ASP A 110 -2.01 9.78 10.02
N PHE A 111 -2.10 8.75 10.87
CA PHE A 111 -3.29 7.91 10.96
C PHE A 111 -4.53 8.66 11.50
N ASP A 112 -4.35 9.76 12.22
CA ASP A 112 -5.47 10.54 12.74
C ASP A 112 -6.18 11.25 11.57
N THR A 113 -5.41 11.85 10.66
CA THR A 113 -5.92 12.39 9.40
C THR A 113 -6.53 11.30 8.52
N LEU A 114 -5.89 10.13 8.39
CA LEU A 114 -6.45 9.00 7.66
C LEU A 114 -7.85 8.63 8.20
N PHE A 115 -7.98 8.44 9.52
CA PHE A 115 -9.23 7.99 10.13
C PHE A 115 -10.33 9.05 10.13
N THR A 116 -9.98 10.32 10.30
CA THR A 116 -10.95 11.43 10.20
C THR A 116 -11.45 11.64 8.78
N SER A 117 -10.65 11.26 7.77
CA SER A 117 -10.98 11.34 6.35
C SER A 117 -11.66 10.10 5.78
N LEU A 118 -11.87 9.05 6.58
CA LEU A 118 -12.52 7.83 6.12
C LEU A 118 -13.95 8.10 5.59
N PRO A 119 -14.33 7.53 4.42
CA PRO A 119 -15.70 7.62 3.95
C PRO A 119 -16.68 7.01 4.95
N LYS A 120 -17.78 7.73 5.22
CA LYS A 120 -18.84 7.28 6.14
C LYS A 120 -19.57 6.06 5.60
N GLU A 121 -19.94 6.10 4.32
CA GLU A 121 -20.72 5.05 3.64
C GLU A 121 -19.82 3.97 3.00
N ARG A 122 -18.78 3.54 3.72
CA ARG A 122 -17.82 2.55 3.20
C ARG A 122 -18.35 1.11 3.36
N PRO A 123 -18.11 0.24 2.37
CA PRO A 123 -18.57 -1.15 2.39
C PRO A 123 -17.73 -2.11 3.28
N TYR A 124 -16.88 -1.60 4.17
CA TYR A 124 -15.89 -2.38 4.93
C TYR A 124 -15.57 -1.78 6.31
N PHE A 125 -15.14 -2.64 7.23
CA PHE A 125 -14.50 -2.23 8.48
C PHE A 125 -13.06 -1.80 8.24
N ALA A 126 -12.62 -0.72 8.89
CA ALA A 126 -11.30 -0.14 8.70
C ALA A 126 -10.43 -0.40 9.93
N VAL A 127 -9.17 -0.77 9.71
CA VAL A 127 -8.15 -0.98 10.76
C VAL A 127 -6.85 -0.34 10.31
N GLY A 128 -6.19 0.44 11.16
CA GLY A 128 -4.85 0.95 10.89
C GLY A 128 -3.77 -0.02 11.39
N VAL A 129 -2.72 -0.20 10.59
CA VAL A 129 -1.58 -1.07 10.92
C VAL A 129 -0.29 -0.26 10.79
N ARG A 130 0.25 0.17 11.93
CA ARG A 130 1.47 0.97 12.00
C ARG A 130 2.70 0.06 11.92
N GLY A 131 3.49 0.19 10.85
CA GLY A 131 4.72 -0.58 10.68
C GLY A 131 5.24 -0.58 9.25
N SER A 132 6.55 -0.85 9.10
CA SER A 132 7.15 -1.02 7.77
C SER A 132 6.70 -2.35 7.14
N PHE A 133 6.21 -2.31 5.90
CA PHE A 133 5.87 -3.51 5.12
C PHE A 133 7.09 -4.36 4.73
N HIS A 134 8.31 -3.86 4.95
CA HIS A 134 9.54 -4.65 4.85
C HIS A 134 9.70 -5.65 6.01
N GLY A 135 8.90 -5.50 7.07
CA GLY A 135 8.81 -6.43 8.20
C GLY A 135 7.49 -7.21 8.24
N ARG A 136 7.32 -8.06 9.26
CA ARG A 136 6.07 -8.78 9.49
C ARG A 136 5.01 -7.82 10.06
N LEU A 137 3.90 -7.66 9.35
CA LEU A 137 2.76 -6.84 9.77
C LEU A 137 1.57 -7.66 10.27
N TYR A 138 1.39 -8.87 9.73
CA TYR A 138 0.20 -9.68 9.95
C TYR A 138 0.57 -11.10 10.44
N PRO A 139 -0.32 -11.76 11.20
CA PRO A 139 -0.22 -13.19 11.45
C PRO A 139 -0.23 -14.00 10.16
N GLU A 140 0.28 -15.21 10.22
CA GLU A 140 0.23 -16.15 9.10
C GLU A 140 -1.22 -16.42 8.66
N SER A 141 -1.45 -16.53 7.34
CA SER A 141 -2.76 -16.84 6.73
C SER A 141 -3.91 -15.91 7.14
N SER A 142 -3.62 -14.62 7.39
CA SER A 142 -4.64 -13.66 7.86
C SER A 142 -5.08 -12.62 6.83
N VAL A 143 -4.39 -12.48 5.69
CA VAL A 143 -4.73 -11.53 4.61
C VAL A 143 -5.10 -12.31 3.35
N HIS A 144 -6.24 -11.98 2.75
CA HIS A 144 -6.76 -12.66 1.55
C HIS A 144 -6.37 -11.95 0.26
N PHE A 145 -6.18 -10.63 0.33
CA PHE A 145 -5.75 -9.80 -0.78
C PHE A 145 -4.88 -8.65 -0.27
N ALA A 146 -3.76 -8.38 -0.94
CA ALA A 146 -2.89 -7.25 -0.63
C ALA A 146 -2.77 -6.35 -1.86
N PHE A 147 -2.84 -5.06 -1.63
CA PHE A 147 -2.70 -3.99 -2.61
C PHE A 147 -1.51 -3.11 -2.20
N ALA A 148 -0.73 -2.66 -3.18
CA ALA A 148 0.40 -1.78 -2.96
C ALA A 148 0.59 -0.92 -4.21
N ALA A 149 0.37 0.39 -4.09
CA ALA A 149 0.52 1.33 -5.20
C ALA A 149 1.53 2.43 -4.85
N HIS A 150 2.49 2.68 -5.74
CA HIS A 150 3.52 3.72 -5.60
C HIS A 150 4.34 3.67 -4.29
N VAL A 151 4.45 2.48 -3.69
CA VAL A 151 5.19 2.28 -2.44
C VAL A 151 6.43 1.39 -2.59
N LEU A 152 6.41 0.41 -3.50
CA LEU A 152 7.45 -0.63 -3.58
C LEU A 152 8.80 -0.10 -4.08
N ASN A 153 8.84 1.10 -4.66
CA ASN A 153 10.06 1.79 -5.03
C ASN A 153 10.81 2.40 -3.83
N TRP A 154 10.19 2.44 -2.64
CA TRP A 154 10.83 2.93 -1.42
C TRP A 154 11.62 1.81 -0.75
N LEU A 155 12.94 1.91 -0.83
CA LEU A 155 13.86 0.98 -0.16
C LEU A 155 13.73 1.07 1.37
N SER A 156 13.99 -0.05 2.04
CA SER A 156 14.02 -0.12 3.50
C SER A 156 15.17 0.69 4.11
N LYS A 157 16.29 0.78 3.38
CA LYS A 157 17.47 1.58 3.72
C LYS A 157 18.23 1.96 2.46
N VAL A 158 19.09 2.96 2.56
CA VAL A 158 20.07 3.28 1.51
C VAL A 158 21.17 2.21 1.52
N PRO A 159 21.55 1.63 0.36
CA PRO A 159 22.69 0.72 0.27
C PRO A 159 23.98 1.36 0.84
N GLU A 160 24.68 0.62 1.70
CA GLU A 160 25.80 1.16 2.49
C GLU A 160 26.97 1.57 1.59
N GLU A 161 27.19 0.86 0.49
CA GLU A 161 28.22 1.20 -0.51
C GLU A 161 28.00 2.54 -1.23
N LEU A 162 26.77 3.09 -1.20
CA LEU A 162 26.50 4.42 -1.76
C LEU A 162 26.96 5.54 -0.82
N LEU A 163 27.08 5.23 0.48
CA LEU A 163 27.45 6.16 1.54
C LEU A 163 28.96 6.16 1.81
N ASP A 164 29.65 5.07 1.49
CA ASP A 164 31.09 4.94 1.67
C ASP A 164 31.89 5.67 0.58
N LYS A 165 32.65 6.69 0.96
CA LYS A 165 33.51 7.47 0.04
C LYS A 165 34.61 6.64 -0.63
N LYS A 166 34.94 5.47 -0.08
CA LYS A 166 35.95 4.56 -0.63
C LYS A 166 35.36 3.55 -1.63
N SER A 167 34.03 3.43 -1.68
CA SER A 167 33.34 2.53 -2.58
C SER A 167 33.37 3.02 -4.02
N THR A 168 33.47 2.09 -4.97
CA THR A 168 33.27 2.40 -6.40
C THR A 168 31.84 2.83 -6.73
N ALA A 169 30.88 2.52 -5.85
CA ALA A 169 29.48 2.92 -5.96
C ALA A 169 29.16 4.24 -5.22
N TRP A 170 30.16 4.91 -4.64
CA TRP A 170 29.93 6.12 -3.84
C TRP A 170 29.10 7.18 -4.58
N ASN A 171 28.00 7.63 -3.97
CA ASN A 171 27.09 8.59 -4.58
C ASN A 171 27.53 10.05 -4.45
N LYS A 172 28.73 10.38 -4.98
CA LYS A 172 29.29 11.72 -4.91
C LYS A 172 28.48 12.72 -5.75
N GLY A 173 27.88 13.71 -5.08
CA GLY A 173 27.24 14.84 -5.74
C GLY A 173 25.91 14.53 -6.42
N ARG A 174 25.26 13.41 -6.07
CA ARG A 174 23.92 13.06 -6.59
C ARG A 174 23.04 12.57 -5.44
N VAL A 175 21.74 12.51 -5.71
CA VAL A 175 20.71 12.03 -4.77
C VAL A 175 20.11 10.69 -5.19
N HIS A 176 20.37 10.25 -6.43
CA HIS A 176 19.84 9.01 -7.02
C HIS A 176 20.69 8.57 -8.23
N TYR A 177 20.34 7.44 -8.86
CA TYR A 177 21.14 6.78 -9.90
C TYR A 177 20.92 7.28 -11.34
N THR A 178 20.27 8.44 -11.56
CA THR A 178 20.06 8.98 -12.90
C THR A 178 21.41 9.30 -13.58
N ASN A 179 21.65 8.69 -14.74
CA ASN A 179 22.94 8.76 -15.46
C ASN A 179 24.15 8.43 -14.57
N ALA A 180 23.97 7.46 -13.66
CA ALA A 180 25.02 7.01 -12.77
C ALA A 180 25.88 5.88 -13.38
N PRO A 181 27.12 5.69 -12.88
CA PRO A 181 27.93 4.53 -13.20
C PRO A 181 27.22 3.21 -12.87
N LYS A 182 27.60 2.15 -13.57
CA LYS A 182 27.00 0.82 -13.42
C LYS A 182 27.06 0.33 -11.97
N GLU A 183 28.17 0.56 -11.28
CA GLU A 183 28.43 0.15 -9.91
C GLU A 183 27.39 0.74 -8.94
N MET A 184 26.98 1.99 -9.16
CA MET A 184 25.94 2.65 -8.38
C MET A 184 24.56 2.07 -8.68
N VAL A 185 24.24 1.88 -9.96
CA VAL A 185 22.96 1.27 -10.37
C VAL A 185 22.83 -0.14 -9.79
N ASP A 186 23.91 -0.90 -9.80
CA ASP A 186 23.94 -2.26 -9.26
C ASP A 186 23.81 -2.27 -7.73
N ALA A 187 24.27 -1.24 -7.02
CA ALA A 187 24.03 -1.09 -5.58
C ALA A 187 22.54 -0.90 -5.25
N TYR A 188 21.79 -0.15 -6.07
CA TYR A 188 20.34 0.04 -5.87
C TYR A 188 19.50 -1.22 -6.19
N LYS A 189 20.05 -2.20 -6.92
CA LYS A 189 19.34 -3.42 -7.34
C LYS A 189 19.45 -4.58 -6.36
N ARG A 190 20.36 -4.52 -5.39
CA ARG A 190 20.59 -5.59 -4.41
C ARG A 190 19.52 -5.57 -3.34
#